data_AF-A0A7S0XZ24-F1
#
_entry.id   AF-A0A7S0XZ24-F1
#
_cell.length_a   1.000
_cell.length_b   1.000
_cell.length_c   1.000
_cell.angle_alpha   90.00
_cell.angle_beta   90.00
_cell.angle_gamma   90.00
#
_symmetry.space_group_name_H-M   'P 1'
#
loop_
_entity.id
_entity.type
_entity.pdbx_description
1 polymer ?
#
loop_
_entity_poly.entity_id
_entity_poly.type
_entity_poly.pdbx_seq_one_letter_code
_entity_poly.pdbx_strand_id
1 'polypeptide(L)'
;AGKCAYHRDTVMEDSRIGKLNVNQVAIVAPLIMNQMKALLRCDLQGGLMDAKTRCSVHYAINLLVLDGMGLFYAIDACMDTIRDGITGLEPATAQSMASLYEKYTKLPGHMLNLLKQACLDADVAPPGARFDNKAMRDFKAKVEGVQAKVKEDDKTSEAVKALADVAGGAEPAAA
;
A
#
# COMPACT_ATOMS: atom_id res chain seq x y z
N ALA A 1 -15.21 -26.94 14.10
CA ALA A 1 -14.50 -25.69 13.78
C ALA A 1 -15.17 -25.07 12.55
N GLY A 2 -15.88 -23.94 12.72
CA GLY A 2 -16.64 -23.32 11.64
C GLY A 2 -15.71 -22.66 10.62
N LYS A 3 -15.96 -22.91 9.33
CA LYS A 3 -15.23 -22.30 8.21
C LYS A 3 -15.47 -20.78 8.21
N CYS A 4 -14.42 -19.97 8.37
CA CYS A 4 -14.48 -18.53 8.17
C CYS A 4 -14.69 -18.23 6.67
N ALA A 5 -15.42 -17.18 6.27
CA ALA A 5 -15.62 -16.88 4.83
C ALA A 5 -14.31 -16.47 4.11
N TYR A 6 -13.33 -15.98 4.85
CA TYR A 6 -12.00 -15.61 4.34
C TYR A 6 -10.93 -16.66 4.68
N HIS A 7 -11.35 -17.93 4.83
CA HIS A 7 -10.48 -19.09 5.05
C HIS A 7 -9.95 -19.69 3.74
N ARG A 8 -9.86 -18.88 2.68
CA ARG A 8 -9.06 -19.24 1.51
C ARG A 8 -7.64 -18.87 1.85
N ASP A 9 -6.72 -19.78 1.56
CA ASP A 9 -5.31 -19.48 1.39
C ASP A 9 -5.20 -18.22 0.53
N THR A 10 -5.13 -17.03 1.15
CA THR A 10 -4.92 -15.75 0.47
C THR A 10 -3.45 -15.71 0.07
N VAL A 11 -3.06 -16.66 -0.77
CA VAL A 11 -1.88 -16.56 -1.59
C VAL A 11 -2.21 -15.45 -2.57
N MET A 12 -1.80 -14.23 -2.23
CA MET A 12 -1.72 -13.17 -3.22
C MET A 12 -0.80 -13.70 -4.31
N GLU A 13 -1.35 -14.05 -5.48
CA GLU A 13 -0.55 -14.49 -6.62
C GLU A 13 0.53 -13.44 -6.92
N ASP A 14 1.67 -13.89 -7.44
CA ASP A 14 2.75 -12.98 -7.84
C ASP A 14 2.19 -11.85 -8.71
N SER A 15 2.41 -10.62 -8.25
CA SER A 15 1.87 -9.44 -8.91
C SER A 15 2.33 -9.41 -10.37
N ARG A 16 1.37 -9.32 -11.31
CA ARG A 16 1.69 -9.14 -12.74
C ARG A 16 2.48 -7.85 -13.00
N ILE A 17 2.51 -6.93 -12.03
CA ILE A 17 3.34 -5.72 -12.06
C ILE A 17 4.82 -6.06 -12.14
N GLY A 18 5.27 -7.16 -11.54
CA GLY A 18 6.68 -7.59 -11.62
C GLY A 18 7.13 -7.96 -13.04
N LYS A 19 6.20 -8.03 -14.01
CA LYS A 19 6.49 -8.26 -15.43
C LYS A 19 6.53 -6.97 -16.26
N LEU A 20 6.17 -5.83 -15.66
CA LEU A 20 6.14 -4.54 -16.34
C LEU A 20 7.54 -3.91 -16.34
N ASN A 21 7.91 -3.26 -17.43
CA ASN A 21 9.12 -2.43 -17.46
C ASN A 21 8.87 -1.07 -16.78
N VAL A 22 9.94 -0.31 -16.53
CA VAL A 22 9.87 0.97 -15.82
C VAL A 22 8.92 1.99 -16.48
N ASN A 23 8.86 2.04 -17.82
CA ASN A 23 7.96 2.94 -18.54
C ASN A 23 6.48 2.57 -18.31
N GLN A 24 6.17 1.27 -18.32
CA GLN A 24 4.81 0.79 -18.03
C GLN A 24 4.44 1.02 -16.57
N VAL A 25 5.38 0.79 -15.66
CA VAL A 25 5.19 1.07 -14.22
C VAL A 25 4.96 2.56 -13.98
N ALA A 26 5.65 3.45 -14.68
CA ALA A 26 5.45 4.89 -14.53
C ALA A 26 4.02 5.36 -14.87
N ILE A 27 3.31 4.62 -15.74
CA ILE A 27 1.91 4.87 -16.06
C ILE A 27 0.97 4.28 -15.00
N VAL A 28 1.26 3.07 -14.51
CA VAL A 28 0.35 2.31 -13.64
C VAL A 28 0.48 2.68 -12.16
N ALA A 29 1.69 2.97 -11.67
CA ALA A 29 1.95 3.26 -10.27
C ALA A 29 1.14 4.47 -9.73
N PRO A 30 0.99 5.59 -10.47
CA PRO A 30 0.11 6.68 -10.05
C PRO A 30 -1.36 6.25 -9.89
N LEU A 31 -1.86 5.34 -10.74
CA LEU A 31 -3.23 4.86 -10.67
C LEU A 31 -3.46 4.03 -9.40
N ILE A 32 -2.53 3.13 -9.08
CA ILE A 32 -2.58 2.32 -7.86
C ILE A 32 -2.52 3.23 -6.62
N MET A 33 -1.63 4.23 -6.61
CA MET A 33 -1.54 5.17 -5.51
C MET A 33 -2.82 6.00 -5.33
N ASN A 34 -3.49 6.38 -6.43
CA ASN A 34 -4.77 7.07 -6.36
C ASN A 34 -5.88 6.19 -5.77
N GLN A 35 -5.94 4.91 -6.13
CA GLN A 35 -6.87 3.95 -5.52
C GLN A 35 -6.57 3.76 -4.04
N MET A 36 -5.30 3.62 -3.67
CA MET A 36 -4.87 3.53 -2.28
C MET A 36 -5.29 4.76 -1.48
N LYS A 37 -5.10 5.96 -2.04
CA LYS A 37 -5.53 7.22 -1.41
C LYS A 37 -7.04 7.29 -1.23
N ALA A 38 -7.81 6.80 -2.19
CA ALA A 38 -9.27 6.74 -2.06
C ALA A 38 -9.70 5.78 -0.95
N LEU A 39 -9.07 4.61 -0.87
CA LEU A 39 -9.32 3.61 0.17
C LEU A 39 -8.98 4.14 1.57
N LEU A 40 -7.83 4.79 1.73
CA LEU A 40 -7.39 5.37 3.01
C LEU A 40 -8.23 6.57 3.47
N ARG A 41 -9.07 7.15 2.61
CA ARG A 41 -10.07 8.16 3.00
C ARG A 41 -11.31 7.55 3.63
N CYS A 42 -11.51 6.23 3.53
CA CYS A 42 -12.56 5.55 4.27
C CYS A 42 -12.21 5.63 5.77
N ASP A 43 -12.78 6.61 6.47
CA ASP A 43 -12.60 6.75 7.91
C ASP A 43 -13.27 5.59 8.63
N LEU A 44 -12.46 4.72 9.23
CA LEU A 44 -12.94 3.61 10.04
C LEU A 44 -13.02 3.96 11.53
N GLN A 45 -12.66 5.18 11.97
CA GLN A 45 -12.63 5.60 13.39
C GLN A 45 -13.91 6.29 13.89
N GLY A 46 -14.56 7.15 13.10
CA GLY A 46 -15.44 8.19 13.68
C GLY A 46 -16.96 7.95 13.68
N GLY A 47 -17.53 7.28 12.68
CA GLY A 47 -19.00 7.15 12.54
C GLY A 47 -19.52 5.71 12.52
N LEU A 48 -18.60 4.75 12.65
CA LEU A 48 -18.84 3.35 12.36
C LEU A 48 -18.91 2.47 13.60
N MET A 49 -18.72 2.93 14.84
CA MET A 49 -18.70 2.02 16.00
C MET A 49 -20.06 1.32 16.23
N ASP A 50 -21.18 2.06 16.19
CA ASP A 50 -22.53 1.47 16.21
C ASP A 50 -22.82 0.63 14.96
N ALA A 51 -22.28 1.04 13.81
CA ALA A 51 -22.47 0.34 12.55
C ALA A 51 -21.58 -0.92 12.42
N LYS A 52 -20.42 -0.96 13.07
CA LYS A 52 -19.48 -2.08 13.14
C LYS A 52 -20.12 -3.25 13.86
N THR A 53 -21.03 -3.02 14.81
CA THR A 53 -21.84 -4.12 15.38
C THR A 53 -22.67 -4.88 14.33
N ARG A 54 -22.89 -4.32 13.13
CA ARG A 54 -23.59 -4.97 12.02
C ARG A 54 -22.65 -5.84 11.19
N CYS A 55 -23.08 -7.08 10.94
CA CYS A 55 -22.33 -8.06 10.14
C CYS A 55 -21.92 -7.54 8.75
N SER A 56 -22.81 -6.80 8.07
CA SER A 56 -22.57 -6.26 6.73
C SER A 56 -21.46 -5.22 6.68
N VAL A 57 -21.31 -4.45 7.75
CA VAL A 57 -20.26 -3.42 7.86
C VAL A 57 -18.91 -4.08 8.13
N HIS A 58 -18.85 -5.08 9.00
CA HIS A 58 -17.63 -5.89 9.16
C HIS A 58 -17.20 -6.56 7.86
N TYR A 59 -18.14 -7.10 7.10
CA TYR A 59 -17.84 -7.68 5.79
C TYR A 59 -17.25 -6.64 4.83
N ALA A 60 -17.82 -5.44 4.76
CA ALA A 60 -17.28 -4.35 3.94
C ALA A 60 -15.88 -3.90 4.40
N ILE A 61 -15.64 -3.79 5.71
CA ILE A 61 -14.32 -3.45 6.27
C ILE A 61 -13.29 -4.52 5.87
N ASN A 62 -13.64 -5.80 5.95
CA ASN A 62 -12.74 -6.87 5.55
C ASN A 62 -12.38 -6.81 4.06
N LEU A 63 -13.36 -6.54 3.18
CA LEU A 63 -13.08 -6.35 1.76
C LEU A 63 -12.16 -5.15 1.51
N LEU A 64 -12.39 -4.03 2.20
CA LEU A 64 -11.51 -2.87 2.11
C LEU A 64 -10.09 -3.17 2.62
N VAL A 65 -9.95 -3.97 3.68
CA VAL A 65 -8.63 -4.39 4.15
C VAL A 65 -7.95 -5.28 3.11
N LEU A 66 -8.66 -6.23 2.49
CA LEU A 66 -8.11 -7.08 1.43
C LEU A 66 -7.68 -6.28 0.21
N ASP A 67 -8.49 -5.33 -0.24
CA ASP A 67 -8.15 -4.42 -1.33
C ASP A 67 -6.92 -3.59 -0.97
N GLY A 68 -6.86 -3.07 0.26
CA GLY A 68 -5.72 -2.33 0.77
C GLY A 68 -4.44 -3.18 0.78
N MET A 69 -4.53 -4.45 1.17
CA MET A 69 -3.42 -5.39 1.10
C MET A 69 -2.94 -5.57 -0.34
N GLY A 70 -3.85 -5.91 -1.25
CA GLY A 70 -3.51 -6.13 -2.67
C GLY A 70 -2.87 -4.90 -3.32
N LEU A 71 -3.46 -3.72 -3.10
CA LEU A 71 -2.92 -2.45 -3.59
C LEU A 71 -1.54 -2.13 -2.99
N PHE A 72 -1.30 -2.48 -1.73
CA PHE A 72 -0.01 -2.26 -1.08
C PHE A 72 1.08 -3.15 -1.69
N TYR A 73 0.81 -4.45 -1.88
CA TYR A 73 1.74 -5.33 -2.58
C TYR A 73 2.02 -4.86 -4.02
N ALA A 74 0.98 -4.38 -4.70
CA ALA A 74 1.09 -3.89 -6.05
C ALA A 74 1.98 -2.65 -6.16
N ILE A 75 1.76 -1.63 -5.31
CA ILE A 75 2.56 -0.40 -5.34
C ILE A 75 3.99 -0.64 -4.85
N ASP A 76 4.20 -1.55 -3.90
CA ASP A 76 5.53 -1.93 -3.43
C ASP A 76 6.38 -2.50 -4.58
N ALA A 77 5.82 -3.42 -5.36
CA ALA A 77 6.47 -3.96 -6.55
C ALA A 77 6.75 -2.88 -7.62
N CYS A 78 5.84 -1.91 -7.79
CA CYS A 78 6.11 -0.75 -8.65
C CYS A 78 7.31 0.04 -8.16
N MET A 79 7.42 0.30 -6.86
CA MET A 79 8.52 1.11 -6.31
C MET A 79 9.86 0.43 -6.49
N ASP A 80 9.93 -0.89 -6.36
CA ASP A 80 11.15 -1.65 -6.65
C ASP A 80 11.59 -1.46 -8.11
N THR A 81 10.64 -1.57 -9.05
CA THR A 81 10.92 -1.36 -10.49
C THR A 81 11.33 0.09 -10.79
N ILE A 82 10.70 1.07 -10.12
CA ILE A 82 11.04 2.49 -10.28
C ILE A 82 12.46 2.75 -9.77
N ARG A 83 12.84 2.23 -8.61
CA ARG A 83 14.20 2.40 -8.07
C ARG A 83 15.26 1.90 -9.04
N ASP A 84 15.03 0.72 -9.62
CA ASP A 84 16.01 0.09 -10.50
C ASP A 84 16.10 0.78 -11.89
N GLY A 85 15.03 1.45 -12.33
CA GLY A 85 14.91 1.95 -13.70
C GLY A 85 14.75 3.46 -13.88
N ILE A 86 14.69 4.25 -12.81
CA ILE A 86 14.31 5.68 -12.90
C ILE A 86 15.25 6.51 -13.77
N THR A 87 16.54 6.20 -13.80
CA THR A 87 17.54 6.91 -14.61
C THR A 87 17.33 6.72 -16.12
N GLY A 88 16.58 5.70 -16.52
CA GLY A 88 16.19 5.44 -17.91
C GLY A 88 14.91 6.14 -18.35
N LEU A 89 14.23 6.88 -17.46
CA LEU A 89 13.01 7.62 -17.78
C LEU A 89 13.32 9.03 -18.30
N GLU A 90 12.39 9.58 -19.08
CA GLU A 90 12.41 10.99 -19.44
C GLU A 90 12.36 11.87 -18.17
N PRO A 91 13.08 13.01 -18.10
CA PRO A 91 13.16 13.85 -16.89
C PRO A 91 11.82 14.19 -16.24
N ALA A 92 10.80 14.57 -17.02
CA ALA A 92 9.47 14.90 -16.50
C ALA A 92 8.79 13.68 -15.84
N THR A 93 8.96 12.50 -16.42
CA THR A 93 8.40 11.24 -15.90
C THR A 93 9.17 10.79 -14.66
N ALA A 94 10.51 10.88 -14.70
CA ALA A 94 11.36 10.59 -13.55
C ALA A 94 10.99 11.48 -12.34
N GLN A 95 10.76 12.78 -12.57
CA GLN A 95 10.35 13.72 -11.52
C GLN A 95 8.98 13.38 -10.94
N SER A 96 8.02 13.01 -11.79
CA SER A 96 6.72 12.52 -11.34
C SER A 96 6.84 11.26 -10.47
N MET A 97 7.72 10.33 -10.85
CA MET A 97 7.98 9.10 -10.09
C MET A 97 8.71 9.36 -8.77
N ALA A 98 9.63 10.33 -8.72
CA ALA A 98 10.25 10.77 -7.47
C ALA A 98 9.21 11.34 -6.49
N SER A 99 8.32 12.22 -6.98
CA SER A 99 7.20 12.74 -6.19
C SER A 99 6.22 11.65 -5.74
N LEU A 100 6.07 10.58 -6.52
CA LEU A 100 5.25 9.42 -6.15
C LEU A 100 5.94 8.60 -5.05
N TYR A 101 7.26 8.42 -5.15
CA TYR A 101 8.08 7.73 -4.16
C TYR A 101 8.01 8.39 -2.78
N GLU A 102 8.12 9.72 -2.72
CA GLU A 102 7.96 10.48 -1.46
C GLU A 102 6.60 10.28 -0.79
N LYS A 103 5.54 10.04 -1.57
CA LYS A 103 4.22 9.71 -1.02
C LYS A 103 4.18 8.27 -0.52
N TYR A 104 4.83 7.36 -1.25
CA TYR A 104 4.95 5.96 -0.87
C TYR A 104 5.72 5.77 0.45
N THR A 105 6.75 6.57 0.76
CA THR A 105 7.49 6.44 2.04
C THR A 105 6.59 6.62 3.28
N LYS A 106 5.49 7.36 3.14
CA LYS A 106 4.49 7.59 4.20
C LYS A 106 3.42 6.49 4.25
N LEU A 107 3.25 5.72 3.17
CA LEU A 107 2.19 4.74 3.01
C LEU A 107 2.20 3.63 4.07
N PRO A 108 3.34 3.05 4.49
CA PRO A 108 3.36 2.04 5.55
C PRO A 108 2.70 2.52 6.84
N GLY A 109 2.93 3.78 7.24
CA GLY A 109 2.29 4.37 8.42
C GLY A 109 0.78 4.47 8.29
N HIS A 110 0.29 4.86 7.12
CA HIS A 110 -1.16 4.90 6.84
C HIS A 110 -1.78 3.50 6.85
N MET A 111 -1.11 2.49 6.30
CA MET A 111 -1.59 1.11 6.33
C MET A 111 -1.65 0.55 7.75
N LEU A 112 -0.61 0.75 8.57
CA LEU A 112 -0.64 0.34 9.97
C LEU A 112 -1.79 1.00 10.75
N ASN A 113 -2.10 2.26 10.44
CA ASN A 113 -3.26 2.93 11.02
C ASN A 113 -4.57 2.30 10.54
N LEU A 114 -4.76 2.04 9.25
CA LEU A 114 -5.95 1.34 8.73
C LEU A 114 -6.17 0.01 9.45
N LEU A 115 -5.11 -0.80 9.62
CA LEU A 115 -5.21 -2.08 10.32
C LEU A 115 -5.62 -1.93 11.79
N LYS A 116 -5.11 -0.90 12.48
CA LYS A 116 -5.54 -0.59 13.85
C LYS A 116 -7.03 -0.21 13.91
N GLN A 117 -7.52 0.54 12.92
CA GLN A 117 -8.90 1.00 12.87
C GLN A 117 -9.90 -0.09 12.48
N ALA A 118 -9.46 -1.08 11.71
CA ALA A 118 -10.31 -2.16 11.24
C ALA A 118 -10.86 -3.05 12.38
N CYS A 119 -10.27 -3.00 13.59
CA CYS A 119 -10.73 -3.72 14.79
C CYS A 119 -11.14 -5.18 14.49
N LEU A 120 -10.22 -5.94 13.90
CA LEU A 120 -10.45 -7.30 13.38
C LEU A 120 -10.58 -8.38 14.48
N ASP A 121 -10.87 -7.97 15.71
CA ASP A 121 -10.96 -8.86 16.86
C ASP A 121 -12.10 -9.88 16.70
N ALA A 122 -11.83 -11.12 17.07
CA ALA A 122 -12.74 -12.25 16.90
C ALA A 122 -14.05 -12.13 17.72
N ASP A 123 -14.05 -11.23 18.71
CA ASP A 123 -15.18 -10.93 19.59
C ASP A 123 -16.15 -9.89 18.98
N VAL A 124 -15.73 -9.20 17.90
CA VAL A 124 -16.53 -8.16 17.23
C VAL A 124 -16.98 -8.64 15.84
N ALA A 125 -16.20 -9.53 15.20
CA ALA A 125 -16.55 -10.11 13.90
C ALA A 125 -17.45 -11.37 14.02
N PRO A 126 -18.60 -11.41 13.33
CA PRO A 126 -19.44 -12.61 13.24
C PRO A 126 -18.63 -13.83 12.77
N PRO A 127 -18.90 -15.06 13.24
CA PRO A 127 -18.11 -16.24 12.90
C PRO A 127 -17.86 -16.49 11.41
N GLY A 128 -18.78 -16.05 10.54
CA GLY A 128 -18.65 -16.11 9.08
C GLY A 128 -17.78 -14.99 8.47
N ALA A 129 -17.58 -13.86 9.14
CA ALA A 129 -16.83 -12.71 8.65
C ALA A 129 -15.49 -12.52 9.38
N ARG A 130 -14.96 -13.55 10.04
CA ARG A 130 -13.65 -13.48 10.67
C ARG A 130 -12.55 -13.40 9.61
N PHE A 131 -11.66 -12.44 9.76
CA PHE A 131 -10.46 -12.30 8.93
C PHE A 131 -9.43 -13.36 9.35
N ASP A 132 -8.64 -13.85 8.39
CA ASP A 132 -7.56 -14.79 8.73
C ASP A 132 -6.43 -14.08 9.51
N ASN A 133 -6.28 -14.45 10.78
CA ASN A 133 -5.23 -13.96 11.67
C ASN A 133 -3.82 -14.25 11.15
N LYS A 134 -3.63 -15.28 10.32
CA LYS A 134 -2.34 -15.53 9.67
C LYS A 134 -2.08 -14.47 8.59
N ALA A 135 -3.00 -14.29 7.64
CA ALA A 135 -2.88 -13.27 6.60
C ALA A 135 -2.63 -11.85 7.16
N MET A 136 -3.29 -11.52 8.27
CA MET A 136 -3.09 -10.24 8.96
C MET A 136 -1.71 -10.08 9.57
N ARG A 137 -1.18 -11.12 10.20
CA ARG A 137 0.18 -11.11 10.75
C ARG A 137 1.22 -11.03 9.64
N ASP A 138 1.06 -11.82 8.59
CA ASP A 138 1.96 -11.84 7.44
C ASP A 138 1.98 -10.47 6.74
N PHE A 139 0.81 -9.85 6.56
CA PHE A 139 0.73 -8.51 5.98
C PHE A 139 1.30 -7.42 6.90
N LYS A 140 1.02 -7.47 8.20
CA LYS A 140 1.63 -6.53 9.15
C LYS A 140 3.17 -6.63 9.09
N ALA A 141 3.72 -7.84 9.07
CA ALA A 141 5.15 -8.06 8.92
C ALA A 141 5.68 -7.52 7.58
N LYS A 142 4.93 -7.68 6.48
CA LYS A 142 5.26 -7.07 5.18
C LYS A 142 5.31 -5.55 5.26
N VAL A 143 4.31 -4.89 5.85
CA VAL A 143 4.26 -3.43 5.98
C VAL A 143 5.41 -2.91 6.85
N GLU A 144 5.71 -3.59 7.96
CA GLU A 144 6.84 -3.26 8.84
C GLU A 144 8.20 -3.46 8.12
N GLY A 145 8.34 -4.54 7.34
CA GLY A 145 9.52 -4.78 6.51
C GLY A 145 9.74 -3.70 5.46
N VAL A 146 8.68 -3.26 4.78
CA VAL A 146 8.74 -2.12 3.84
C VAL A 146 9.09 -0.83 4.55
N GLN A 147 8.52 -0.58 5.74
CA GLN A 147 8.85 0.60 6.54
C GLN A 147 10.34 0.62 6.96
N ALA A 148 10.91 -0.54 7.26
CA ALA A 148 12.34 -0.67 7.54
C ALA A 148 13.18 -0.40 6.28
N LYS A 149 12.80 -1.01 5.14
CA LYS A 149 13.45 -0.81 3.83
C LYS A 149 13.51 0.66 3.45
N VAL A 150 12.39 1.39 3.55
CA VAL A 150 12.31 2.83 3.27
C VAL A 150 13.27 3.65 4.16
N LYS A 151 13.39 3.29 5.46
CA LYS A 151 14.32 3.98 6.37
C LYS A 151 15.80 3.69 6.09
N GLU A 152 16.09 2.54 5.51
CA GLU A 152 17.43 2.15 5.07
C GLU A 152 17.78 2.84 3.74
N ASP A 153 16.83 2.86 2.82
CA ASP A 153 16.90 3.56 1.53
C ASP A 153 17.29 5.04 1.70
N ASP A 154 16.75 5.73 2.70
CA ASP A 154 17.10 7.12 3.06
C ASP A 154 18.59 7.31 3.45
N LYS A 155 19.31 6.23 3.75
CA LYS A 155 20.69 6.27 4.27
C LYS A 155 21.74 5.84 3.24
N THR A 156 21.40 4.98 2.28
CA THR A 156 22.43 4.21 1.54
C THR A 156 22.21 4.01 0.04
N SER A 157 21.03 4.28 -0.53
CA SER A 157 20.75 3.87 -1.92
C SER A 157 21.12 4.91 -2.98
N GLU A 158 21.92 4.52 -3.99
CA GLU A 158 22.21 5.35 -5.17
C GLU A 158 20.96 5.65 -6.01
N ALA A 159 20.01 4.70 -6.08
CA ALA A 159 18.72 4.93 -6.73
C ALA A 159 17.88 5.99 -6.01
N VAL A 160 17.99 6.07 -4.68
CA VAL A 160 17.32 7.10 -3.86
C VAL A 160 18.01 8.46 -4.00
N LYS A 161 19.34 8.47 -4.15
CA LYS A 161 20.06 9.68 -4.57
C LYS A 161 19.62 10.15 -5.96
N ALA A 162 19.50 9.25 -6.93
CA ALA A 162 18.97 9.60 -8.25
C ALA A 162 17.52 10.12 -8.19
N LEU A 163 16.67 9.53 -7.35
CA LEU A 163 15.33 10.05 -7.05
C LEU A 163 15.39 11.47 -6.46
N ALA A 164 16.29 11.71 -5.50
CA ALA A 164 16.46 12.99 -4.84
C ALA A 164 17.10 14.06 -5.76
N ASP A 165 18.05 13.69 -6.61
CA ASP A 165 18.70 14.59 -7.57
C ASP A 165 17.71 15.03 -8.64
N VAL A 166 16.87 14.11 -9.12
CA VAL A 166 15.76 14.43 -10.04
C VAL A 166 14.71 15.32 -9.37
N ALA A 167 14.44 15.13 -8.08
CA ALA A 167 13.54 15.99 -7.32
C ALA A 167 14.14 17.39 -7.04
N GLY A 168 15.45 17.47 -6.79
CA GLY A 168 16.19 18.68 -6.44
C GLY A 168 16.56 19.58 -7.63
N GLY A 169 16.56 19.04 -8.86
CA GLY A 169 16.70 19.82 -10.10
C GLY A 169 15.46 20.65 -10.47
N ALA A 170 14.39 20.56 -9.67
CA ALA A 170 13.19 21.38 -9.78
C ALA A 170 13.43 22.76 -9.17
N GLU A 171 14.05 23.67 -9.91
CA GLU A 171 13.89 25.10 -9.60
C GLU A 171 12.38 25.41 -9.66
N PRO A 172 11.79 26.08 -8.66
CA PRO A 172 10.39 26.44 -8.73
C PRO A 172 10.22 27.41 -9.90
N ALA A 173 9.51 26.98 -10.95
CA ALA A 173 8.97 27.90 -11.93
C ALA A 173 8.14 28.93 -11.15
N ALA A 174 8.68 30.14 -11.08
CA ALA A 174 8.14 31.26 -10.34
C ALA A 174 6.66 31.46 -10.67
N ALA A 175 5.84 31.53 -9.62
CA ALA A 175 4.48 32.06 -9.65
C ALA A 175 4.50 33.52 -9.21
#